data_AF-X1IH22-F1
#
_entry.id   AF-X1IH22-F1
#
_cell.length_a   1.000
_cell.length_b   1.000
_cell.length_c   1.000
_cell.angle_alpha   90.00
_cell.angle_beta   90.00
_cell.angle_gamma   90.00
#
_symmetry.space_group_name_H-M   'P 1'
#
loop_
_entity.id
_entity.type
_entity.pdbx_description
1 polymer ?
#
loop_
_entity_poly.entity_id
_entity_poly.type
_entity_poly.pdbx_seq_one_letter_code
_entity_poly.pdbx_strand_id
1 'polypeptide(L)'
;EILFLDGSITNFAYKGIPHSLRFYLDDLDSIDEGSYIEKFFSLYQKFIRAAYKLITKCILNDIVLVGVSKDSRANILIKHLHKDSKKRPPINDVSLINIISKGKAGFTKPLKFASKISPVRQKVWKAANVFQEDELQSFYLSYFVLKDGVQPIRVDSLLPQKKQLKEIQEAMVTYHDGNGFITPAYLTHKKAHMSQDYGSRIVNLVVEKIFHESPEVYKAFLSKRRRDIIQ
;
A
#
# COMPACT_ATOMS: atom_id res chain seq x y z
N GLU A 1 5.88 -15.97 -15.84
CA GLU A 1 4.52 -15.84 -15.26
C GLU A 1 4.46 -14.52 -14.52
N ILE A 2 3.35 -13.78 -14.60
CA ILE A 2 3.20 -12.46 -13.95
C ILE A 2 1.98 -12.42 -13.04
N LEU A 3 2.19 -11.95 -11.81
CA LEU A 3 1.16 -11.71 -10.81
C LEU A 3 0.94 -10.21 -10.63
N PHE A 4 -0.27 -9.74 -10.91
CA PHE A 4 -0.69 -8.37 -10.66
C PHE A 4 -1.45 -8.25 -9.35
N LEU A 5 -1.00 -7.35 -8.48
CA LEU A 5 -1.73 -6.96 -7.27
C LEU A 5 -2.56 -5.69 -7.52
N ASP A 6 -3.80 -5.68 -7.05
CA ASP A 6 -4.59 -4.47 -6.89
C ASP A 6 -4.11 -3.70 -5.66
N GLY A 7 -3.11 -2.85 -5.86
CA GLY A 7 -2.42 -2.13 -4.79
C GLY A 7 -0.91 -2.14 -4.97
N SER A 8 -0.25 -1.32 -4.15
CA SER A 8 1.20 -1.12 -4.21
C SER A 8 1.94 -2.05 -3.26
N ILE A 9 2.89 -2.82 -3.79
CA ILE A 9 3.82 -3.66 -3.01
C ILE A 9 4.62 -2.77 -2.07
N THR A 10 5.08 -1.63 -2.58
CA THR A 10 5.85 -0.67 -1.79
C THR A 10 5.02 -0.18 -0.60
N ASN A 11 3.76 0.24 -0.80
CA ASN A 11 2.90 0.67 0.32
C ASN A 11 2.72 -0.43 1.39
N PHE A 12 2.55 -1.70 0.98
CA PHE A 12 2.52 -2.82 1.91
C PHE A 12 3.81 -2.88 2.74
N ALA A 13 4.97 -2.79 2.10
CA ALA A 13 6.26 -2.87 2.77
C ALA A 13 6.43 -1.73 3.79
N TYR A 14 6.26 -0.46 3.40
CA TYR A 14 6.69 0.67 4.25
C TYR A 14 5.58 1.47 4.95
N LYS A 15 4.33 1.45 4.47
CA LYS A 15 3.21 2.23 5.05
C LYS A 15 2.18 1.38 5.79
N GLY A 16 2.19 0.07 5.61
CA GLY A 16 1.02 -0.78 5.82
C GLY A 16 0.52 -0.98 7.26
N ILE A 17 0.98 -0.25 8.28
CA ILE A 17 0.51 -0.43 9.66
C ILE A 17 -0.86 0.26 9.82
N PRO A 18 -1.92 -0.47 10.23
CA PRO A 18 -3.20 0.14 10.56
C PRO A 18 -3.03 1.24 11.62
N HIS A 19 -3.68 2.38 11.43
CA HIS A 19 -3.55 3.52 12.34
C HIS A 19 -3.92 3.19 13.78
N SER A 20 -4.96 2.37 13.99
CA SER A 20 -5.35 1.88 15.30
C SER A 20 -4.21 1.16 16.00
N LEU A 21 -3.58 0.20 15.32
CA LEU A 21 -2.44 -0.54 15.86
C LEU A 21 -1.21 0.34 16.08
N ARG A 22 -0.96 1.29 15.16
CA ARG A 22 0.18 2.20 15.27
C ARG A 22 0.16 2.99 16.58
N PHE A 23 -0.98 3.54 16.97
CA PHE A 23 -1.14 4.29 18.22
C PHE A 23 -0.69 3.47 19.44
N TYR A 24 -1.16 2.23 19.57
CA TYR A 24 -0.77 1.35 20.68
C TYR A 24 0.72 0.95 20.67
N LEU A 25 1.35 0.88 19.49
CA LEU A 25 2.76 0.51 19.36
C LEU A 25 3.74 1.69 19.52
N ASP A 26 3.27 2.91 19.26
CA ASP A 26 4.01 4.16 19.47
C ASP A 26 4.05 4.50 20.98
N ASP A 27 2.95 4.30 21.71
CA ASP A 27 2.79 4.76 23.12
C ASP A 27 3.07 3.71 24.21
N LEU A 28 3.01 2.41 23.89
CA LEU A 28 3.23 1.34 24.88
C LEU A 28 4.44 0.48 24.51
N ASP A 29 5.30 0.23 25.49
CA ASP A 29 6.44 -0.69 25.34
C ASP A 29 6.00 -2.17 25.23
N SER A 30 4.78 -2.48 25.68
CA SER A 30 4.18 -3.82 25.68
C SER A 30 2.68 -3.76 25.42
N ILE A 31 2.15 -4.78 24.74
CA ILE A 31 0.72 -4.98 24.57
C ILE A 31 0.23 -5.94 25.65
N ASP A 32 -0.85 -5.59 26.34
CA ASP A 32 -1.43 -6.42 27.40
C ASP A 32 -1.88 -7.79 26.86
N GLU A 33 -1.45 -8.84 27.55
CA GLU A 33 -1.79 -10.23 27.22
C GLU A 33 -3.30 -10.48 27.41
N GLY A 34 -3.91 -11.19 26.45
CA GLY A 34 -5.35 -11.46 26.39
C GLY A 34 -6.20 -10.31 25.83
N SER A 35 -5.62 -9.13 25.59
CA SER A 35 -6.36 -7.95 25.10
C SER A 35 -6.83 -8.11 23.65
N TYR A 36 -7.85 -7.33 23.26
CA TYR A 36 -8.29 -7.27 21.86
C TYR A 36 -7.21 -6.70 20.93
N ILE A 37 -6.34 -5.82 21.45
CA ILE A 37 -5.20 -5.27 20.71
C ILE A 37 -4.16 -6.35 20.44
N GLU A 38 -3.88 -7.23 21.39
CA GLU A 38 -2.98 -8.37 21.17
C GLU A 38 -3.52 -9.29 20.07
N LYS A 39 -4.81 -9.62 20.11
CA LYS A 39 -5.47 -10.42 19.07
C LYS A 39 -5.34 -9.76 17.69
N PHE A 40 -5.61 -8.46 17.61
CA PHE A 40 -5.47 -7.70 16.36
C PHE A 40 -4.01 -7.66 15.88
N PHE A 41 -3.06 -7.46 16.78
CA PHE A 41 -1.64 -7.47 16.48
C PHE A 41 -1.19 -8.83 15.94
N SER A 42 -1.62 -9.93 16.56
CA SER A 42 -1.33 -11.31 16.12
C SER A 42 -1.89 -11.58 14.72
N LEU A 43 -3.14 -11.16 14.44
CA LEU A 43 -3.71 -11.27 13.10
C LEU A 43 -2.91 -10.47 12.07
N TYR A 44 -2.48 -9.26 12.44
CA TYR A 44 -1.67 -8.43 11.57
C TYR A 44 -0.29 -9.03 11.31
N GLN A 45 0.35 -9.63 12.30
CA GLN A 45 1.60 -10.39 12.11
C GLN A 45 1.40 -11.57 11.15
N LYS A 46 0.30 -12.33 11.27
CA LYS A 46 -0.03 -13.43 10.34
C LYS A 46 -0.18 -12.93 8.90
N PHE A 47 -0.88 -11.81 8.71
CA PHE A 47 -1.01 -11.15 7.41
C PHE A 47 0.36 -10.79 6.83
N ILE A 48 1.23 -10.17 7.62
CA ILE A 48 2.59 -9.80 7.20
C ILE A 48 3.39 -11.05 6.79
N ARG A 49 3.37 -12.11 7.59
CA ARG A 49 4.07 -13.37 7.28
C ARG A 49 3.59 -13.97 5.96
N ALA A 50 2.27 -13.98 5.73
CA ALA A 50 1.70 -14.50 4.48
C ALA A 50 2.15 -13.70 3.26
N ALA A 51 2.17 -12.36 3.36
CA ALA A 51 2.61 -11.50 2.27
C ALA A 51 4.11 -11.66 1.96
N TYR A 52 4.98 -11.78 2.97
CA TYR A 52 6.39 -12.07 2.73
C TYR A 52 6.61 -13.47 2.15
N LYS A 53 5.84 -14.48 2.59
CA LYS A 53 5.87 -15.81 1.99
C LYS A 53 5.51 -15.78 0.50
N LEU A 54 4.54 -14.96 0.10
CA LEU A 54 4.20 -14.74 -1.30
C LEU A 54 5.37 -14.11 -2.07
N ILE A 55 5.96 -13.02 -1.55
CA ILE A 55 7.11 -12.34 -2.16
C ILE A 55 8.27 -13.32 -2.38
N THR A 56 8.65 -14.06 -1.34
CA THR A 56 9.73 -15.05 -1.43
C THR A 56 9.41 -16.15 -2.44
N LYS A 57 8.17 -16.66 -2.46
CA LYS A 57 7.75 -17.66 -3.43
C LYS A 57 7.84 -17.12 -4.86
N CYS A 58 7.44 -15.87 -5.09
CA CYS A 58 7.56 -15.25 -6.41
C CYS A 58 9.02 -15.14 -6.87
N ILE A 59 9.93 -14.74 -5.97
CA ILE A 59 11.36 -14.66 -6.29
C ILE A 59 11.94 -16.04 -6.60
N LEU A 60 11.70 -17.03 -5.73
CA LEU A 60 12.28 -18.38 -5.88
C LEU A 60 11.80 -19.13 -7.13
N ASN A 61 10.61 -18.78 -7.64
CA ASN A 61 10.02 -19.44 -8.82
C ASN A 61 10.06 -18.53 -10.07
N ASP A 62 10.82 -17.44 -10.04
CA ASP A 62 10.91 -16.46 -11.14
C ASP A 62 9.53 -15.94 -11.62
N ILE A 63 8.55 -15.85 -10.71
CA ILE A 63 7.23 -15.26 -10.97
C ILE A 63 7.35 -13.75 -10.77
N VAL A 64 7.08 -12.98 -11.82
CA VAL A 64 7.13 -11.51 -11.78
C VAL A 64 6.01 -10.99 -10.89
N LEU A 65 6.35 -10.22 -9.85
CA LEU A 65 5.38 -9.66 -8.92
C LEU A 65 5.26 -8.15 -9.16
N VAL A 66 4.06 -7.70 -9.53
CA VAL A 66 3.80 -6.30 -9.86
C VAL A 66 2.63 -5.77 -9.04
N GLY A 67 2.84 -4.65 -8.34
CA GLY A 67 1.76 -3.89 -7.74
C GLY A 67 1.38 -2.72 -8.63
N VAL A 68 0.08 -2.50 -8.78
CA VAL A 68 -0.48 -1.41 -9.59
C VAL A 68 -1.38 -0.56 -8.71
N SER A 69 -1.16 0.76 -8.71
CA SER A 69 -1.89 1.66 -7.84
C SER A 69 -2.19 3.02 -8.48
N LYS A 70 -3.43 3.50 -8.30
CA LYS A 70 -3.85 4.88 -8.56
C LYS A 70 -3.58 5.76 -7.31
N ASP A 71 -2.32 5.90 -6.91
CA ASP A 71 -1.96 6.67 -5.72
C ASP A 71 -1.88 8.17 -6.03
N SER A 72 -3.00 8.88 -5.86
CA SER A 72 -3.10 10.33 -6.11
C SER A 72 -2.36 11.20 -5.09
N ARG A 73 -1.86 10.63 -3.99
CA ARG A 73 -1.24 11.38 -2.87
C ARG A 73 0.25 11.12 -2.70
N ALA A 74 0.82 10.20 -3.46
CA ALA A 74 2.25 9.94 -3.43
C ALA A 74 3.05 11.17 -3.91
N ASN A 75 4.20 11.40 -3.29
CA ASN A 75 5.17 12.44 -3.66
C ASN A 75 6.60 11.88 -3.71
N ILE A 76 6.73 10.61 -4.05
CA ILE A 76 8.00 9.88 -4.08
C ILE A 76 8.87 10.38 -5.23
N LEU A 77 8.29 10.57 -6.41
CA LEU A 77 9.02 10.99 -7.61
C LEU A 77 9.54 12.42 -7.45
N ILE A 78 8.71 13.34 -6.97
CA ILE A 78 9.15 14.74 -6.77
C ILE A 78 10.26 14.81 -5.71
N LYS A 79 10.17 14.02 -4.63
CA LYS A 79 11.22 13.93 -3.60
C LYS A 79 12.52 13.36 -4.17
N HIS A 80 12.43 12.41 -5.09
CA HIS A 80 13.60 11.86 -5.75
C HIS A 80 14.27 12.88 -6.69
N LEU A 81 13.49 13.52 -7.56
CA LEU A 81 13.99 14.51 -8.53
C LEU A 81 14.56 15.76 -7.85
N HIS A 82 14.02 16.14 -6.69
CA HIS A 82 14.46 17.31 -5.92
C HIS A 82 15.09 16.91 -4.58
N LYS A 83 15.83 15.80 -4.53
CA LYS A 83 16.46 15.32 -3.30
C LYS A 83 17.37 16.38 -2.66
N ASP A 84 18.12 17.12 -3.48
CA ASP A 84 19.11 18.13 -3.06
C ASP A 84 18.54 19.57 -3.05
N SER A 85 17.27 19.76 -3.40
CA SER A 85 16.66 21.10 -3.45
C SER A 85 16.13 21.52 -2.08
N LYS A 86 16.43 22.76 -1.67
CA LYS A 86 15.82 23.42 -0.51
C LYS A 86 14.34 23.76 -0.71
N LYS A 87 13.89 23.92 -1.96
CA LYS A 87 12.49 24.20 -2.30
C LYS A 87 11.95 23.08 -3.19
N ARG A 88 10.99 22.34 -2.67
CA ARG A 88 10.29 21.27 -3.40
C ARG A 88 8.90 21.76 -3.79
N PRO A 89 8.50 21.65 -5.06
CA PRO A 89 7.13 21.96 -5.46
C PRO A 89 6.14 21.07 -4.68
N PRO A 90 5.04 21.62 -4.15
CA PRO A 90 4.02 20.86 -3.44
C PRO A 90 3.09 20.14 -4.43
N ILE A 91 3.66 19.25 -5.24
CA ILE A 91 2.95 18.49 -6.28
C ILE A 91 3.02 16.99 -5.98
N ASN A 92 1.94 16.27 -6.26
CA ASN A 92 1.93 14.80 -6.19
C ASN A 92 2.49 14.18 -7.48
N ASP A 93 2.84 12.90 -7.42
CA ASP A 93 3.51 12.21 -8.52
C ASP A 93 2.60 12.11 -9.76
N VAL A 94 1.29 11.92 -9.59
CA VAL A 94 0.32 11.84 -10.70
C VAL A 94 0.26 13.16 -11.48
N SER A 95 0.08 14.28 -10.78
CA SER A 95 0.04 15.61 -11.37
C SER A 95 1.36 15.96 -12.05
N LEU A 96 2.49 15.59 -11.44
CA LEU A 96 3.80 15.78 -12.04
C LEU A 96 3.95 15.03 -13.36
N ILE A 97 3.57 13.74 -13.40
CA ILE A 97 3.63 12.94 -14.62
C ILE A 97 2.67 13.48 -15.68
N ASN A 98 1.48 13.94 -15.32
CA ASN A 98 0.54 14.55 -16.26
C ASN A 98 1.12 15.79 -16.95
N ILE A 99 1.79 16.67 -16.18
CA ILE A 99 2.44 17.87 -16.72
C ILE A 99 3.57 17.48 -17.68
N ILE A 100 4.42 16.52 -17.30
CA ILE A 100 5.58 16.10 -18.10
C ILE A 100 5.15 15.37 -19.37
N SER A 101 4.23 14.41 -19.26
CA SER A 101 3.74 13.60 -20.38
C SER A 101 2.84 14.38 -21.33
N LYS A 102 2.25 15.49 -20.87
CA LYS A 102 1.21 16.25 -21.59
C LYS A 102 0.04 15.35 -22.01
N GLY A 103 -0.28 14.37 -21.16
CA GLY A 103 -1.36 13.40 -21.40
C GLY A 103 -1.05 12.35 -22.47
N LYS A 104 0.19 12.21 -22.94
CA LYS A 104 0.56 11.17 -23.89
C LYS A 104 0.92 9.85 -23.20
N ALA A 105 0.57 8.75 -23.85
CA ALA A 105 0.94 7.41 -23.43
C ALA A 105 2.45 7.22 -23.41
N GLY A 106 2.91 6.42 -22.46
CA GLY A 106 4.32 6.18 -22.21
C GLY A 106 4.57 5.78 -20.77
N PHE A 107 5.84 5.66 -20.42
CA PHE A 107 6.24 5.29 -19.06
C PHE A 107 7.58 5.92 -18.68
N THR A 108 7.78 6.09 -17.38
CA THR A 108 9.04 6.59 -16.84
C THR A 108 10.08 5.47 -16.78
N LYS A 109 11.37 5.86 -16.80
CA LYS A 109 12.43 4.94 -16.40
C LYS A 109 12.18 4.43 -14.97
N PRO A 110 12.41 3.13 -14.69
CA PRO A 110 12.29 2.60 -13.33
C PRO A 110 13.24 3.29 -12.36
N LEU A 111 12.69 3.81 -11.29
CA LEU A 111 13.39 4.42 -10.16
C LEU A 111 13.64 3.36 -9.09
N LYS A 112 14.89 3.24 -8.62
CA LYS A 112 15.16 2.50 -7.40
C LYS A 112 14.61 3.27 -6.20
N PHE A 113 13.78 2.61 -5.41
CA PHE A 113 13.22 3.15 -4.19
C PHE A 113 13.51 2.22 -3.02
N ALA A 114 14.18 2.78 -2.01
CA ALA A 114 14.37 2.16 -0.71
C ALA A 114 13.75 3.09 0.33
N SER A 115 12.71 2.63 1.02
CA SER A 115 12.05 3.41 2.05
C SER A 115 12.85 3.40 3.34
N LYS A 116 12.92 4.55 4.02
CA LYS A 116 13.33 4.59 5.43
C LYS A 116 12.21 3.98 6.29
N ILE A 117 12.52 2.87 6.96
CA ILE A 117 11.58 2.14 7.80
C ILE A 117 11.47 2.83 9.16
N SER A 118 10.25 3.10 9.64
CA SER A 118 10.04 3.72 10.95
C SER A 118 10.33 2.75 12.11
N PRO A 119 10.69 3.24 13.30
CA PRO A 119 10.96 2.38 14.47
C PRO A 119 9.80 1.43 14.81
N VAL A 120 8.56 1.93 14.83
CA VAL A 120 7.39 1.08 15.09
C VAL A 120 7.21 -0.01 14.04
N ARG A 121 7.50 0.26 12.77
CA ARG A 121 7.48 -0.78 11.73
C ARG A 121 8.52 -1.85 11.99
N GLN A 122 9.72 -1.47 12.42
CA GLN A 122 10.75 -2.44 12.80
C GLN A 122 10.29 -3.32 13.96
N LYS A 123 9.61 -2.77 14.99
CA LYS A 123 9.02 -3.57 16.09
C LYS A 123 8.07 -4.63 15.56
N VAL A 124 7.10 -4.23 14.71
CA VAL A 124 6.12 -5.16 14.10
C VAL A 124 6.81 -6.27 13.32
N TRP A 125 7.79 -5.91 12.48
CA TRP A 125 8.48 -6.83 11.60
C TRP A 125 9.33 -7.85 12.36
N LYS A 126 10.07 -7.40 13.38
CA LYS A 126 10.80 -8.29 14.30
C LYS A 126 9.84 -9.29 14.97
N ALA A 127 8.71 -8.82 15.48
CA ALA A 127 7.72 -9.68 16.14
C ALA A 127 7.04 -10.66 15.16
N ALA A 128 6.81 -10.22 13.92
CA ALA A 128 6.34 -11.09 12.85
C ALA A 128 7.42 -12.05 12.34
N ASN A 129 8.67 -11.97 12.82
CA ASN A 129 9.82 -12.72 12.31
C ASN A 129 9.95 -12.59 10.77
N VAL A 130 9.72 -11.38 10.26
CA VAL A 130 9.95 -11.04 8.87
C VAL A 130 11.09 -10.04 8.81
N PHE A 131 12.25 -10.49 8.38
CA PHE A 131 13.45 -9.71 8.05
C PHE A 131 14.54 -10.76 7.84
N GLN A 132 14.88 -11.03 6.60
CA GLN A 132 16.03 -11.88 6.30
C GLN A 132 16.98 -11.20 5.33
N GLU A 133 16.48 -10.33 4.43
CA GLU A 133 17.30 -9.71 3.39
C GLU A 133 16.80 -8.29 3.04
N ASP A 134 17.73 -7.33 2.92
CA ASP A 134 17.44 -5.93 2.55
C ASP A 134 16.89 -5.78 1.12
N GLU A 135 17.19 -6.75 0.26
CA GLU A 135 16.73 -6.77 -1.13
C GLU A 135 15.20 -6.91 -1.24
N LEU A 136 14.57 -7.58 -0.28
CA LEU A 136 13.11 -7.76 -0.19
C LEU A 136 12.36 -6.49 0.22
N GLN A 137 13.10 -5.43 0.56
CA GLN A 137 12.58 -4.12 0.99
C GLN A 137 12.92 -3.01 0.01
N SER A 138 13.49 -3.37 -1.13
CA SER A 138 13.87 -2.46 -2.19
C SER A 138 13.01 -2.72 -3.43
N PHE A 139 12.58 -1.63 -4.05
CA PHE A 139 11.60 -1.68 -5.14
C PHE A 139 12.08 -0.90 -6.35
N TYR A 140 11.58 -1.29 -7.51
CA TYR A 140 11.50 -0.41 -8.65
C TYR A 140 10.14 0.27 -8.67
N LEU A 141 10.14 1.59 -8.86
CA LEU A 141 8.95 2.39 -9.09
C LEU A 141 8.98 2.93 -10.51
N SER A 142 7.90 2.74 -11.25
CA SER A 142 7.68 3.35 -12.56
C SER A 142 6.27 3.90 -12.63
N TYR A 143 6.10 4.92 -13.47
CA TYR A 143 4.81 5.53 -13.73
C TYR A 143 4.44 5.28 -15.18
N PHE A 144 3.21 4.83 -15.41
CA PHE A 144 2.71 4.54 -16.74
C PHE A 144 1.51 5.42 -17.03
N VAL A 145 1.48 5.99 -18.23
CA VAL A 145 0.28 6.49 -18.88
C VAL A 145 -0.02 5.47 -19.98
N LEU A 146 -0.99 4.58 -19.73
CA LEU A 146 -1.24 3.46 -20.63
C LEU A 146 -2.04 3.84 -21.88
N LYS A 147 -2.78 4.94 -21.81
CA LYS A 147 -3.58 5.49 -22.90
C LYS A 147 -3.57 7.01 -22.84
N ASP A 148 -3.59 7.65 -24.00
CA ASP A 148 -3.64 9.10 -24.12
C ASP A 148 -4.84 9.68 -23.35
N GLY A 149 -4.59 10.76 -22.62
CA GLY A 149 -5.58 11.46 -21.80
C GLY A 149 -5.98 10.75 -20.50
N VAL A 150 -5.44 9.56 -20.22
CA VAL A 150 -5.76 8.80 -19.01
C VAL A 150 -4.81 9.14 -17.86
N GLN A 151 -5.33 9.05 -16.63
CA GLN A 151 -4.56 9.24 -15.41
C GLN A 151 -3.37 8.25 -15.31
N PRO A 152 -2.17 8.74 -14.93
CA PRO A 152 -1.01 7.91 -14.65
C PRO A 152 -1.27 6.91 -13.52
N ILE A 153 -0.71 5.72 -13.67
CA ILE A 153 -0.68 4.69 -12.64
C ILE A 153 0.75 4.50 -12.14
N ARG A 154 0.90 4.23 -10.84
CA ARG A 154 2.17 3.77 -10.28
C ARG A 154 2.24 2.26 -10.41
N VAL A 155 3.38 1.78 -10.89
CA VAL A 155 3.74 0.39 -10.99
C VAL A 155 4.94 0.18 -10.10
N ASP A 156 4.87 -0.82 -9.22
CA ASP A 156 5.99 -1.24 -8.40
C ASP A 156 6.32 -2.71 -8.59
N SER A 157 7.61 -3.01 -8.54
CA SER A 157 8.15 -4.38 -8.62
C SER A 157 9.36 -4.54 -7.71
N LEU A 158 9.78 -5.79 -7.51
CA LEU A 158 10.87 -6.13 -6.59
C LEU A 158 12.24 -5.84 -7.23
N LEU A 159 13.20 -5.34 -6.44
CA LEU A 159 14.55 -5.05 -6.95
C LEU A 159 15.29 -6.27 -7.53
N PRO A 160 15.17 -7.50 -6.96
CA PRO A 160 15.72 -8.71 -7.55
C PRO A 160 15.22 -9.00 -8.99
N GLN A 161 14.05 -8.48 -9.36
CA GLN A 161 13.43 -8.70 -10.67
C GLN A 161 13.90 -7.70 -11.75
N LYS A 162 15.11 -7.11 -11.59
CA LYS A 162 15.68 -6.14 -12.53
C LYS A 162 15.68 -6.61 -13.98
N LYS A 163 15.98 -7.90 -14.21
CA LYS A 163 16.03 -8.47 -15.57
C LYS A 163 14.65 -8.54 -16.23
N GLN A 164 13.58 -8.51 -15.45
CA GLN A 164 12.18 -8.62 -15.90
C GLN A 164 11.51 -7.27 -16.16
N LEU A 165 12.22 -6.14 -16.04
CA LEU A 165 11.62 -4.81 -16.24
C LEU A 165 11.03 -4.61 -17.65
N LYS A 166 11.59 -5.26 -18.67
CA LYS A 166 11.04 -5.25 -20.04
C LYS A 166 9.73 -6.06 -20.13
N GLU A 167 9.72 -7.26 -19.55
CA GLU A 167 8.52 -8.11 -19.47
C GLU A 167 7.37 -7.39 -18.75
N ILE A 168 7.68 -6.68 -17.66
CA ILE A 168 6.69 -5.85 -16.95
C ILE A 168 6.11 -4.79 -17.88
N GLN A 169 6.94 -4.06 -18.64
CA GLN A 169 6.46 -3.03 -19.56
C GLN A 169 5.53 -3.61 -20.63
N GLU A 170 5.93 -4.72 -21.25
CA GLU A 170 5.15 -5.41 -22.29
C GLU A 170 3.82 -5.91 -21.72
N ALA A 171 3.83 -6.49 -20.52
CA ALA A 171 2.63 -6.95 -19.84
C ALA A 171 1.69 -5.80 -19.47
N MET A 172 2.21 -4.66 -19.02
CA MET A 172 1.39 -3.48 -18.72
C MET A 172 0.68 -2.94 -19.96
N VAL A 173 1.35 -2.93 -21.11
CA VAL A 173 0.74 -2.53 -22.39
C VAL A 173 -0.25 -3.59 -22.88
N THR A 174 0.03 -4.87 -22.68
CA THR A 174 -0.83 -5.97 -23.18
C THR A 174 -2.13 -6.11 -22.37
N TYR A 175 -2.06 -6.00 -21.05
CA TYR A 175 -3.19 -6.36 -20.15
C TYR A 175 -4.03 -5.17 -19.67
N HIS A 176 -3.85 -3.99 -20.25
CA HIS A 176 -4.66 -2.83 -19.89
C HIS A 176 -6.03 -2.81 -20.60
N ASP A 177 -7.01 -2.20 -19.95
CA ASP A 177 -8.36 -2.01 -20.48
C ASP A 177 -8.47 -0.71 -21.30
N GLY A 178 -9.62 -0.51 -21.94
CA GLY A 178 -9.90 0.73 -22.70
C GLY A 178 -9.86 2.02 -21.89
N ASN A 179 -9.80 1.94 -20.55
CA ASN A 179 -9.71 3.06 -19.62
C ASN A 179 -8.28 3.29 -19.11
N GLY A 180 -7.28 2.58 -19.64
CA GLY A 180 -5.88 2.73 -19.26
C GLY A 180 -5.57 2.21 -17.86
N PHE A 181 -6.23 1.14 -17.42
CA PHE A 181 -5.91 0.42 -16.18
C PHE A 181 -5.73 -1.08 -16.39
N ILE A 182 -5.04 -1.77 -15.48
CA ILE A 182 -4.73 -3.20 -15.62
C ILE A 182 -5.95 -4.08 -15.34
N THR A 183 -6.35 -4.87 -16.34
CA THR A 183 -7.59 -5.65 -16.34
C THR A 183 -7.66 -6.67 -15.20
N PRO A 184 -6.63 -7.51 -14.93
CA PRO A 184 -6.65 -8.43 -13.80
C PRO A 184 -6.87 -7.75 -12.44
N ALA A 185 -6.19 -6.61 -12.20
CA ALA A 185 -6.34 -5.85 -10.96
C ALA A 185 -7.75 -5.26 -10.85
N TYR A 186 -8.30 -4.70 -11.93
CA TYR A 186 -9.66 -4.19 -11.99
C TYR A 186 -10.73 -5.26 -11.70
N LEU A 187 -10.61 -6.44 -12.30
CA LEU A 187 -11.55 -7.53 -12.09
C LEU A 187 -11.50 -8.03 -10.63
N THR A 188 -10.30 -8.10 -10.05
CA THR A 188 -10.12 -8.43 -8.63
C THR A 188 -10.78 -7.39 -7.74
N HIS A 189 -10.55 -6.10 -8.03
CA HIS A 189 -11.18 -4.99 -7.31
C HIS A 189 -12.70 -5.09 -7.33
N LYS A 190 -13.29 -5.31 -8.52
CA LYS A 190 -14.74 -5.46 -8.67
C LYS A 190 -15.31 -6.66 -7.93
N LYS A 191 -14.59 -7.78 -7.91
CA LYS A 191 -15.00 -8.99 -7.17
C LYS A 191 -14.93 -8.78 -5.65
N ALA A 192 -13.93 -8.04 -5.18
CA ALA A 192 -13.77 -7.72 -3.76
C ALA A 192 -14.69 -6.58 -3.30
N HIS A 193 -15.32 -5.85 -4.23
CA HIS A 193 -16.20 -4.74 -3.90
C HIS A 193 -17.45 -5.23 -3.18
N MET A 194 -17.57 -4.85 -1.91
CA MET A 194 -18.75 -5.10 -1.11
C MET A 194 -19.87 -4.15 -1.57
N SER A 195 -21.09 -4.67 -1.78
CA SER A 195 -22.23 -3.81 -2.10
C SER A 195 -22.53 -2.87 -0.93
N GLN A 196 -23.01 -1.66 -1.24
CA GLN A 196 -23.32 -0.65 -0.22
C GLN A 196 -24.34 -1.17 0.80
N ASP A 197 -25.39 -1.86 0.33
CA ASP A 197 -26.41 -2.45 1.20
C ASP A 197 -25.82 -3.46 2.20
N TYR A 198 -24.97 -4.37 1.72
CA TYR A 198 -24.33 -5.35 2.58
C TYR A 198 -23.36 -4.71 3.58
N GLY A 199 -22.59 -3.70 3.13
CA GLY A 199 -21.73 -2.92 4.00
C GLY A 199 -22.49 -2.19 5.10
N SER A 200 -23.60 -1.52 4.77
CA SER A 200 -24.47 -0.84 5.73
C SER A 200 -25.07 -1.82 6.74
N ARG A 201 -25.52 -3.00 6.29
CA ARG A 201 -26.07 -4.03 7.18
C ARG A 201 -25.03 -4.57 8.16
N ILE A 202 -23.80 -4.82 7.71
CA ILE A 202 -22.70 -5.23 8.60
C ILE A 202 -22.39 -4.15 9.63
N VAL A 203 -22.27 -2.88 9.19
CA VAL A 203 -21.99 -1.77 10.11
C VAL A 203 -23.10 -1.66 11.14
N ASN A 204 -24.37 -1.71 10.74
CA ASN A 204 -25.50 -1.64 11.67
C ASN A 204 -25.48 -2.80 12.66
N LEU A 205 -25.24 -4.04 12.21
CA LEU A 205 -25.11 -5.20 13.10
C LEU A 205 -23.95 -5.06 14.10
N VAL A 206 -22.80 -4.55 13.64
CA VAL A 206 -21.64 -4.31 14.51
C VAL A 206 -21.94 -3.20 15.51
N VAL A 207 -22.58 -2.11 15.06
CA VAL A 207 -22.99 -0.99 15.92
C VAL A 207 -23.99 -1.46 16.96
N GLU A 208 -25.06 -2.15 16.57
CA GLU A 208 -26.06 -2.71 17.50
C GLU A 208 -25.39 -3.63 18.52
N LYS A 209 -24.54 -4.56 18.05
CA LYS A 209 -23.85 -5.50 18.95
C LYS A 209 -22.90 -4.79 19.92
N ILE A 210 -22.09 -3.84 19.45
CA ILE A 210 -21.18 -3.07 20.32
C ILE A 210 -21.97 -2.15 21.26
N PHE A 211 -23.07 -1.55 20.80
CA PHE A 211 -23.93 -0.71 21.61
C PHE A 211 -24.55 -1.49 22.77
N HIS A 212 -24.92 -2.75 22.54
CA HIS A 212 -25.44 -3.64 23.57
C HIS A 212 -24.38 -4.25 24.49
N GLU A 213 -23.22 -4.65 23.96
CA GLU A 213 -22.20 -5.39 24.72
C GLU A 213 -21.14 -4.49 25.39
N SER A 214 -20.90 -3.27 24.88
CA SER A 214 -19.82 -2.39 25.37
C SER A 214 -20.08 -0.91 25.05
N PRO A 215 -21.11 -0.27 25.66
CA PRO A 215 -21.49 1.12 25.38
C PRO A 215 -20.38 2.14 25.68
N GLU A 216 -19.42 1.80 26.54
CA GLU A 216 -18.26 2.66 26.88
C GLU A 216 -17.36 2.95 25.67
N VAL A 217 -17.25 2.02 24.71
CA VAL A 217 -16.44 2.17 23.49
C VAL A 217 -16.97 3.32 22.61
N TYR A 218 -18.28 3.58 22.69
CA TYR A 218 -18.94 4.66 21.95
C TYR A 218 -18.67 6.05 22.54
N LYS A 219 -18.34 6.17 23.84
CA LYS A 219 -17.98 7.46 24.45
C LYS A 219 -16.77 8.09 23.76
N ALA A 220 -15.81 7.29 23.29
CA ALA A 220 -14.65 7.79 22.55
C ALA A 220 -15.04 8.40 21.19
N PHE A 221 -16.01 7.80 20.48
CA PHE A 221 -16.50 8.29 19.18
C PHE A 221 -17.49 9.46 19.30
N LEU A 222 -18.23 9.55 20.40
CA LEU A 222 -19.22 10.61 20.66
C LEU A 222 -18.67 11.79 21.49
N SER A 223 -17.50 11.65 22.11
CA SER A 223 -16.91 12.76 22.87
C SER A 223 -16.65 13.96 21.96
N LYS A 224 -17.17 15.14 22.34
CA LYS A 224 -16.95 16.42 21.65
C LYS A 224 -15.48 16.90 21.67
N ARG A 225 -14.53 16.11 22.17
CA ARG A 225 -13.11 16.45 22.10
C ARG A 225 -12.68 16.35 20.65
N ARG A 226 -12.55 17.51 19.99
CA ARG A 226 -11.90 17.65 18.68
C ARG A 226 -10.60 16.84 18.68
N ARG A 227 -10.28 16.20 17.54
CA ARG A 227 -9.03 15.46 17.27
C ARG A 227 -7.74 16.27 17.45
N ASP A 228 -7.80 17.49 17.96
CA ASP A 228 -6.70 18.45 17.98
C ASP A 228 -6.07 18.65 19.37
N ILE A 229 -6.45 17.87 20.39
CA ILE A 229 -5.77 17.93 21.71
C ILE A 229 -5.55 16.51 22.23
N ILE A 230 -4.58 15.83 21.64
CA ILE A 230 -3.70 14.92 22.36
C ILE A 230 -2.30 15.50 22.11
N GLN A 231 -1.88 16.40 23.00
CA GLN A 231 -0.50 16.82 23.21
C GLN A 231 -0.02 16.16 24.49
#